data_AF-A0A354ME33-F1
#
_entry.id   AF-A0A354ME33-F1
#
_cell.length_a   1.000
_cell.length_b   1.000
_cell.length_c   1.000
_cell.angle_alpha   90.00
_cell.angle_beta   90.00
_cell.angle_gamma   90.00
#
_symmetry.space_group_name_H-M   'P 1'
#
loop_
_entity.id
_entity.type
_entity.pdbx_description
1 polymer ?
#
loop_
_entity_poly.entity_id
_entity_poly.type
_entity_poly.pdbx_seq_one_letter_code
_entity_poly.pdbx_strand_id
1 'polypeptide(L)' 'MIGISQNTKLEIAVEIMAAKIAKTSKEGYTINDEKMQQLIKERNEMYIGNEDIINKIIKEYGSEIKRDYNNI' A
#
# COMPACT_ATOMS: atom_id res chain seq x y z
N MET A 1 -20.49 11.53 -9.87
CA MET A 1 -19.62 10.83 -8.90
C MET A 1 -18.89 11.89 -8.11
N ILE A 2 -19.02 11.91 -6.79
CA ILE A 2 -18.22 12.79 -5.94
C ILE A 2 -16.78 12.28 -6.07
N GLY A 3 -15.92 13.04 -6.74
CA GLY A 3 -14.51 12.69 -6.88
C GLY A 3 -13.90 12.65 -5.48
N ILE A 4 -13.32 11.51 -5.10
CA ILE A 4 -12.56 11.39 -3.86
C ILE A 4 -11.40 12.39 -3.94
N SER A 5 -11.24 13.23 -2.89
CA SER A 5 -10.18 14.23 -2.85
C SER A 5 -8.79 13.55 -2.87
N GLN A 6 -7.77 14.25 -3.37
CA GLN A 6 -6.39 13.72 -3.34
C GLN A 6 -5.94 13.38 -1.91
N ASN A 7 -6.30 14.20 -0.92
CA ASN A 7 -6.00 13.95 0.49
C ASN A 7 -6.65 12.65 0.98
N THR A 8 -7.91 12.43 0.65
CA THR A 8 -8.61 11.18 0.99
C THR A 8 -8.00 9.97 0.31
N LYS A 9 -7.54 10.09 -0.95
CA LYS A 9 -6.80 9.01 -1.63
C LYS A 9 -5.49 8.69 -0.90
N LEU A 10 -4.76 9.72 -0.48
CA LEU A 10 -3.51 9.54 0.25
C LEU A 10 -3.74 8.84 1.60
N GLU A 11 -4.74 9.27 2.37
CA GLU A 11 -5.12 8.62 3.65
C GLU A 11 -5.42 7.13 3.45
N ILE A 12 -6.22 6.79 2.43
CA ILE A 12 -6.53 5.40 2.09
C ILE A 12 -5.26 4.62 1.70
N ALA A 13 -4.38 5.22 0.89
CA ALA A 13 -3.14 4.58 0.46
C ALA A 13 -2.17 4.33 1.63
N VAL A 14 -2.12 5.24 2.62
CA VAL A 14 -1.29 5.07 3.84
C VAL A 14 -1.71 3.81 4.60
N GLU A 15 -3.01 3.63 4.84
CA GLU A 15 -3.54 2.47 5.57
C GLU A 15 -3.26 1.15 4.83
N ILE A 16 -3.49 1.14 3.52
CA ILE A 16 -3.22 -0.03 2.66
C ILE A 16 -1.73 -0.37 2.65
N MET A 17 -0.86 0.62 2.51
CA MET A 17 0.60 0.41 2.49
C MET A 17 1.09 -0.12 3.84
N ALA A 18 0.59 0.43 4.95
CA ALA A 18 0.91 -0.05 6.29
C ALA A 18 0.53 -1.52 6.47
N ALA A 19 -0.70 -1.89 6.09
CA ALA A 19 -1.16 -3.27 6.14
C ALA A 19 -0.33 -4.20 5.24
N LYS A 20 0.05 -3.76 4.04
CA LYS A 20 0.88 -4.54 3.11
C LYS A 20 2.28 -4.79 3.66
N ILE A 21 2.91 -3.78 4.27
CA ILE A 21 4.23 -3.90 4.92
C ILE A 21 4.13 -4.84 6.13
N ALA A 22 3.12 -4.68 6.98
CA ALA A 22 2.90 -5.53 8.14
C ALA A 22 2.72 -7.00 7.75
N LYS A 23 1.89 -7.29 6.72
CA LYS A 23 1.73 -8.64 6.18
C LYS A 23 3.06 -9.20 5.66
N THR A 24 3.76 -8.42 4.85
CA THR A 24 5.05 -8.83 4.27
C THR A 24 6.09 -9.13 5.36
N SER A 25 6.10 -8.35 6.44
CA SER A 25 6.95 -8.62 7.62
C SER A 25 6.54 -9.91 8.33
N LYS A 26 5.23 -10.16 8.50
CA LYS A 26 4.72 -11.41 9.08
C LYS A 26 5.07 -12.65 8.25
N GLU A 27 5.22 -12.50 6.93
CA GLU A 27 5.69 -13.55 6.02
C GLU A 27 7.20 -13.84 6.16
N GLY A 28 7.93 -13.11 7.01
CA GLY A 28 9.36 -13.32 7.28
C GLY A 28 10.31 -12.45 6.45
N TYR A 29 9.79 -11.60 5.55
CA TYR A 29 10.61 -10.66 4.80
C TYR A 29 11.07 -9.51 5.70
N THR A 30 12.35 -9.18 5.59
CA THR A 30 13.06 -8.16 6.35
C THR A 30 13.40 -6.97 5.47
N ILE A 31 13.95 -5.90 6.07
CA ILE A 31 14.39 -4.70 5.34
C ILE A 31 15.49 -4.95 4.29
N ASN A 32 16.16 -6.10 4.35
CA ASN A 32 17.21 -6.46 3.40
C ASN A 32 16.66 -7.20 2.18
N ASP A 33 15.41 -7.66 2.24
CA ASP A 33 14.77 -8.35 1.13
C ASP A 33 14.23 -7.36 0.10
N GLU A 34 14.47 -7.63 -1.18
CA GLU A 34 14.06 -6.78 -2.30
C GLU A 34 12.57 -6.43 -2.23
N LYS A 35 11.72 -7.39 -1.83
CA LYS A 35 10.28 -7.20 -1.67
C LYS A 35 9.95 -6.11 -0.65
N MET A 36 10.62 -6.10 0.51
CA MET A 36 10.39 -5.09 1.54
C MET A 36 10.98 -3.73 1.14
N GLN A 37 12.16 -3.73 0.50
CA GLN A 37 12.78 -2.50 0.00
C GLN A 37 11.92 -1.82 -1.04
N GLN A 38 11.31 -2.59 -1.95
CA GLN A 38 10.38 -2.07 -2.94
C GLN A 38 9.14 -1.42 -2.28
N LEU A 39 8.56 -2.05 -1.25
CA LEU A 39 7.44 -1.47 -0.50
C LEU A 39 7.83 -0.17 0.21
N ILE A 40 9.02 -0.12 0.83
CA ILE A 40 9.56 1.08 1.47
C ILE A 40 9.77 2.21 0.45
N LYS A 41 10.28 1.88 -0.74
CA LYS A 41 10.45 2.84 -1.83
C LYS A 41 9.11 3.41 -2.28
N GLU A 42 8.12 2.55 -2.54
CA GLU A 42 6.78 2.98 -2.96
C GLU A 42 6.07 3.79 -1.88
N ARG A 43 6.25 3.45 -0.59
CA ARG A 43 5.76 4.28 0.52
C ARG A 43 6.36 5.69 0.49
N ASN A 44 7.65 5.82 0.19
CA ASN A 44 8.29 7.14 0.12
C ASN A 44 7.77 7.95 -1.09
N GLU A 45 7.63 7.32 -2.25
CA GLU A 45 7.02 7.92 -3.46
C GLU A 45 5.57 8.39 -3.20
N MET A 46 4.80 7.58 -2.48
CA MET A 46 3.44 7.94 -2.05
C MET A 46 3.44 9.21 -1.19
N TYR A 47 4.34 9.34 -0.21
CA TYR A 47 4.42 10.51 0.67
C TYR A 47 4.85 11.80 -0.04
N ILE A 48 5.53 11.71 -1.18
CA ILE A 48 5.86 12.89 -2.02
C ILE A 48 4.77 13.19 -3.06
N GLY A 49 3.65 12.48 -3.03
CA GLY A 49 2.48 12.77 -3.87
C GLY A 49 2.53 12.12 -5.26
N ASN A 50 3.33 11.06 -5.46
CA ASN A 50 3.35 10.33 -6.72
C ASN A 50 2.00 9.62 -6.97
N GLU A 51 1.16 10.22 -7.83
CA GLU A 51 -0.20 9.74 -8.07
C GLU A 51 -0.27 8.33 -8.65
N ASP A 52 0.68 7.93 -9.50
CA ASP A 52 0.71 6.59 -10.07
C ASP A 52 0.93 5.53 -8.99
N ILE A 53 1.83 5.81 -8.05
CA ILE A 53 2.07 4.94 -6.91
C ILE A 53 0.87 4.93 -5.96
N ILE A 54 0.27 6.08 -5.66
CA ILE A 54 -0.96 6.14 -4.83
C ILE A 54 -2.07 5.29 -5.47
N ASN A 55 -2.29 5.42 -6.78
CA ASN A 55 -3.30 4.64 -7.50
C ASN A 55 -2.98 3.16 -7.53
N LYS A 56 -1.71 2.78 -7.72
CA LYS A 56 -1.24 1.39 -7.64
C LYS A 56 -1.57 0.78 -6.28
N ILE A 57 -1.20 1.45 -5.20
CA ILE A 57 -1.43 0.98 -3.83
C ILE A 57 -2.92 0.72 -3.60
N ILE A 58 -3.78 1.68 -3.94
CA ILE A 58 -5.23 1.55 -3.74
C ILE A 58 -5.81 0.38 -4.56
N LYS A 59 -5.43 0.25 -5.83
CA LYS A 59 -6.02 -0.74 -6.74
C LYS A 59 -5.48 -2.15 -6.52
N GLU A 60 -4.16 -2.29 -6.45
CA GLU A 60 -3.51 -3.60 -6.39
C GLU A 60 -3.46 -4.11 -4.95
N TYR A 61 -2.80 -3.37 -4.07
CA TYR A 61 -2.60 -3.80 -2.67
C TYR A 61 -3.90 -3.78 -1.88
N GLY A 62 -4.79 -2.81 -2.14
CA GLY A 62 -6.14 -2.81 -1.58
C GLY A 62 -6.94 -4.07 -1.94
N SER A 63 -6.84 -4.53 -3.19
CA SER A 63 -7.53 -5.74 -3.65
C SER A 63 -6.93 -7.02 -3.06
N GLU A 64 -5.62 -7.06 -2.83
CA GLU A 64 -4.96 -8.17 -2.13
C GLU A 64 -5.41 -8.28 -0.68
N ILE A 65 -5.34 -7.19 0.07
CA ILE A 65 -5.73 -7.16 1.49
C ILE A 65 -7.20 -7.54 1.67
N LYS A 66 -8.08 -7.02 0.81
CA LYS A 66 -9.51 -7.38 0.86
C LYS A 66 -9.76 -8.88 0.62
N ARG A 67 -9.01 -9.50 -0.29
CA ARG A 67 -9.10 -10.95 -0.54
C ARG A 67 -8.64 -11.75 0.68
N ASP A 68 -7.57 -11.33 1.34
CA ASP A 68 -7.10 -12.01 2.55
C ASP A 68 -8.16 -11.98 3.65
N TYR A 69 -8.79 -10.82 3.90
CA TYR A 69 -9.86 -10.69 4.90
C TYR A 69 -11.07 -11.59 4.62
N ASN A 70 -11.45 -11.75 3.36
CA ASN A 70 -12.59 -12.58 2.97
C ASN A 70 -12.32 -14.09 3.03
N ASN A 71 -11.06 -14.49 3.18
CA ASN A 71 -10.63 -15.89 3.24
C ASN A 71 -10.28 -16.36 4.67
N ILE A 72 -10.63 -15.56 5.68
CA ILE A 72 -10.56 -15.90 7.12
C ILE A 72 -11.97 -16.29 7.58
#